data_AF-A0A535RQB8-F1
#
_entry.id   AF-A0A535RQB8-F1
#
_cell.length_a   1.000
_cell.length_b   1.000
_cell.length_c   1.000
_cell.angle_alpha   90.00
_cell.angle_beta   90.00
_cell.angle_gamma   90.00
#
_symmetry.space_group_name_H-M   'P 1'
#
loop_
_entity.id
_entity.type
_entity.pdbx_description
1 polymer ?
#
loop_
_entity_poly.entity_id
_entity_poly.type
_entity_poly.pdbx_seq_one_letter_code
_entity_poly.pdbx_strand_id
1 'polypeptide(L)'
;MTEQWAYDRIFEALVRELVESRAASVEMASTARREMADIKKEEESVGKAAEGRADDDRADFAQMLDAARQRSADADKEIAYDSADPAQDHQADLIARYLVSLGYAEMRTDEEPKGHAIYRVRIFWDKLKRWQEPSD
;
A
#
# COMPACT_ATOMS: atom_id res chain seq x y z
N MET A 1 7.17 15.35 -16.23
CA MET A 1 5.82 14.80 -16.49
C MET A 1 5.80 13.28 -16.68
N THR A 2 6.95 12.59 -16.56
CA THR A 2 7.08 11.14 -16.83
C THR A 2 7.09 10.24 -15.59
N GLU A 3 6.96 10.76 -14.37
CA GLU A 3 7.02 9.93 -13.16
C GLU A 3 5.65 9.79 -12.48
N GLN A 4 4.86 10.87 -12.49
CA GLN A 4 3.48 10.87 -11.98
C GLN A 4 2.63 9.75 -12.63
N TRP A 5 2.65 9.64 -13.96
CA TRP A 5 1.86 8.62 -14.67
C TRP A 5 2.29 7.19 -14.32
N ALA A 6 3.58 6.98 -14.01
CA ALA A 6 4.09 5.68 -13.63
C ALA A 6 3.65 5.32 -12.20
N TYR A 7 3.65 6.28 -11.27
CA TYR A 7 3.15 6.08 -9.91
C TYR A 7 1.64 5.90 -9.88
N ASP A 8 0.89 6.64 -10.70
CA ASP A 8 -0.54 6.47 -10.88
C ASP A 8 -0.89 5.05 -11.34
N ARG A 9 -0.14 4.52 -12.33
CA ARG A 9 -0.32 3.14 -12.78
C ARG A 9 0.01 2.10 -11.72
N ILE A 10 1.11 2.30 -10.98
CA ILE A 10 1.45 1.44 -9.85
C ILE A 10 0.31 1.44 -8.84
N PHE A 11 -0.23 2.61 -8.49
CA PHE A 11 -1.32 2.73 -7.54
C PHE A 11 -2.57 1.97 -8.00
N GLU A 12 -2.99 2.17 -9.26
CA GLU A 12 -4.15 1.49 -9.84
C GLU A 12 -3.98 -0.04 -9.84
N ALA A 13 -2.78 -0.53 -10.16
CA ALA A 13 -2.47 -1.97 -10.11
C ALA A 13 -2.53 -2.53 -8.68
N LEU A 14 -1.97 -1.80 -7.71
CA LEU A 14 -1.97 -2.21 -6.30
C LEU A 14 -3.37 -2.18 -5.68
N VAL A 15 -4.19 -1.17 -6.01
CA VAL A 15 -5.59 -1.10 -5.54
C VAL A 15 -6.37 -2.30 -6.06
N ARG A 16 -6.20 -2.65 -7.34
CA ARG A 16 -6.84 -3.82 -7.93
C ARG A 16 -6.40 -5.12 -7.24
N GLU A 17 -5.09 -5.32 -7.08
CA GLU A 17 -4.54 -6.51 -6.42
C GLU A 17 -4.98 -6.60 -4.95
N LEU A 18 -5.10 -5.48 -4.24
CA LEU A 18 -5.61 -5.41 -2.87
C LEU A 18 -7.07 -5.83 -2.78
N VAL A 19 -7.92 -5.39 -3.71
CA VAL A 19 -9.33 -5.80 -3.78
C VAL A 19 -9.43 -7.29 -4.06
N GLU A 20 -8.67 -7.82 -5.03
CA GLU A 20 -8.64 -9.25 -5.36
C GLU A 20 -8.15 -10.11 -4.17
N SER A 21 -7.09 -9.68 -3.49
CA SER A 21 -6.55 -10.35 -2.29
C SER A 21 -7.54 -10.38 -1.12
N ARG A 22 -8.27 -9.28 -0.90
CA ARG A 22 -9.30 -9.20 0.13
C ARG A 22 -10.51 -10.06 -0.20
N ALA A 23 -10.98 -10.07 -1.45
CA ALA A 23 -12.07 -10.94 -1.88
C ALA A 23 -11.71 -12.41 -1.65
N ALA A 24 -10.52 -12.85 -2.09
CA ALA A 24 -10.05 -14.21 -1.85
C ALA A 24 -9.97 -14.58 -0.35
N SER A 25 -9.54 -13.63 0.50
CA SER A 25 -9.49 -13.82 1.95
C SER A 25 -10.89 -13.96 2.57
N VAL A 26 -11.86 -13.17 2.10
CA VAL A 26 -13.26 -13.27 2.52
C VAL A 26 -13.87 -14.59 2.06
N GLU A 27 -13.66 -15.01 0.81
CA GLU A 27 -14.13 -16.30 0.29
C GLU A 27 -13.60 -17.47 1.15
N MET A 28 -12.31 -17.48 1.50
CA MET A 28 -11.73 -18.50 2.38
C MET A 28 -12.35 -18.52 3.78
N ALA A 29 -12.52 -17.34 4.41
CA ALA A 29 -13.18 -17.22 5.71
C ALA A 29 -14.66 -17.64 5.66
N SER A 30 -15.30 -17.40 4.53
CA SER A 30 -16.70 -17.70 4.25
C SER A 30 -16.97 -19.19 4.09
N THR A 31 -16.11 -19.91 3.35
CA THR A 31 -16.13 -21.38 3.27
C THR A 31 -15.99 -22.05 4.64
N ALA A 32 -15.50 -21.33 5.65
CA ALA A 32 -15.32 -21.85 6.99
C ALA A 32 -16.54 -21.68 7.92
N ARG A 33 -17.52 -20.78 7.68
CA ARG A 33 -18.61 -20.58 8.69
C ARG A 33 -19.93 -19.82 8.38
N ARG A 34 -20.32 -19.36 7.17
CA ARG A 34 -21.56 -18.51 7.01
C ARG A 34 -22.40 -18.68 5.73
N GLU A 35 -23.64 -18.17 5.75
CA GLU A 35 -24.61 -18.08 4.62
C GLU A 35 -24.16 -17.08 3.53
N MET A 36 -24.30 -17.45 2.25
CA MET A 36 -23.80 -16.70 1.07
C MET A 36 -24.32 -15.26 0.90
N ALA A 37 -25.45 -14.90 1.50
CA ALA A 37 -26.05 -13.57 1.33
C ALA A 37 -25.34 -12.48 2.13
N ASP A 38 -24.81 -12.81 3.32
CA ASP A 38 -24.01 -11.89 4.13
C ASP A 38 -22.62 -11.65 3.53
N ILE A 39 -22.09 -12.67 2.85
CA ILE A 39 -20.76 -12.67 2.23
C ILE A 39 -20.71 -11.64 1.10
N LYS A 40 -21.68 -11.70 0.17
CA LYS A 40 -21.74 -10.78 -0.97
C LYS A 40 -21.88 -9.32 -0.54
N LYS A 41 -22.57 -9.06 0.57
CA LYS A 41 -22.78 -7.70 1.10
C LYS A 41 -21.54 -7.16 1.82
N GLU A 42 -20.78 -8.03 2.49
CA GLU A 42 -19.50 -7.69 3.13
C GLU A 42 -18.42 -7.44 2.07
N GLU A 43 -18.31 -8.28 1.05
CA GLU A 43 -17.40 -8.07 -0.10
C GLU A 43 -17.66 -6.75 -0.82
N GLU A 44 -18.93 -6.45 -1.12
CA GLU A 44 -19.29 -5.21 -1.82
C GLU A 44 -19.02 -3.97 -0.96
N SER A 45 -19.12 -4.09 0.36
CA SER A 45 -18.84 -3.01 1.32
C SER A 45 -17.34 -2.79 1.51
N VAL A 46 -16.53 -3.86 1.50
CA VAL A 46 -15.06 -3.80 1.56
C VAL A 46 -14.48 -3.26 0.25
N GLY A 47 -15.04 -3.66 -0.90
CA GLY A 47 -14.70 -3.12 -2.21
C GLY A 47 -14.96 -1.62 -2.30
N LYS A 48 -16.19 -1.18 -1.98
CA LYS A 48 -16.57 0.25 -2.01
C LYS A 48 -15.78 1.11 -1.02
N ALA A 49 -15.43 0.59 0.16
CA ALA A 49 -14.59 1.31 1.12
C ALA A 49 -13.12 1.41 0.66
N ALA A 50 -12.62 0.41 -0.06
CA ALA A 50 -11.28 0.44 -0.64
C ALA A 50 -11.23 1.38 -1.86
N GLU A 51 -12.24 1.33 -2.74
CA GLU A 51 -12.34 2.18 -3.93
C GLU A 51 -12.60 3.65 -3.58
N GLY A 52 -13.53 3.93 -2.67
CA GLY A 52 -13.85 5.31 -2.27
C GLY A 52 -12.72 6.04 -1.56
N ARG A 53 -11.82 5.30 -0.90
CA ARG A 53 -10.64 5.88 -0.23
C ARG A 53 -9.41 5.94 -1.13
N ALA A 54 -9.38 5.13 -2.20
CA ALA A 54 -8.29 5.14 -3.16
C ALA A 54 -8.25 6.44 -3.99
N ASP A 55 -9.39 7.08 -4.24
CA ASP A 55 -9.41 8.35 -4.99
C ASP A 55 -8.71 9.47 -4.21
N ASP A 56 -8.97 9.56 -2.90
CA ASP A 56 -8.28 10.50 -1.99
C ASP A 56 -6.80 10.14 -1.80
N ASP A 57 -6.48 8.85 -1.64
CA ASP A 57 -5.10 8.39 -1.37
C ASP A 57 -4.18 8.50 -2.60
N ARG A 58 -4.71 8.69 -3.82
CA ARG A 58 -3.94 8.64 -5.08
C ARG A 58 -2.83 9.69 -5.14
N ALA A 59 -3.15 10.94 -4.83
CA ALA A 59 -2.19 12.04 -4.90
C ALA A 59 -1.09 11.89 -3.84
N ASP A 60 -1.48 11.50 -2.62
CA ASP A 60 -0.56 11.29 -1.50
C ASP A 60 0.34 10.07 -1.73
N PHE A 61 -0.19 9.01 -2.36
CA PHE A 61 0.58 7.83 -2.73
C PHE A 61 1.68 8.16 -3.75
N ALA A 62 1.36 8.94 -4.79
CA ALA A 62 2.35 9.37 -5.77
C ALA A 62 3.47 10.21 -5.14
N GLN A 63 3.11 11.13 -4.23
CA GLN A 63 4.09 11.92 -3.47
C GLN A 63 4.93 11.05 -2.53
N MET A 64 4.31 10.06 -1.88
CA MET A 64 4.98 9.10 -1.01
C MET A 64 6.01 8.28 -1.78
N LEU A 65 5.65 7.73 -2.94
CA LEU A 65 6.58 6.95 -3.78
C LEU A 65 7.72 7.81 -4.29
N ASP A 66 7.44 9.05 -4.72
CA ASP A 66 8.48 9.98 -5.18
C ASP A 66 9.49 10.28 -4.05
N ALA A 67 8.98 10.67 -2.87
CA ALA A 67 9.82 10.92 -1.70
C ALA A 67 10.63 9.69 -1.29
N ALA A 68 10.01 8.50 -1.29
CA ALA A 68 10.69 7.25 -1.00
C ALA A 68 11.76 6.93 -2.04
N ARG A 69 11.51 7.20 -3.32
CA ARG A 69 12.47 7.02 -4.41
C ARG A 69 13.67 7.96 -4.27
N GLN A 70 13.44 9.24 -4.00
CA GLN A 70 14.50 10.22 -3.76
C GLN A 70 15.38 9.83 -2.56
N ARG A 71 14.76 9.40 -1.45
CA ARG A 71 15.47 8.94 -0.25
C ARG A 71 16.20 7.63 -0.50
N SER A 72 15.61 6.74 -1.30
CA SER A 72 16.18 5.43 -1.61
C SER A 72 17.26 5.46 -2.71
N ALA A 73 17.27 6.50 -3.56
CA ALA A 73 18.03 6.55 -4.82
C ALA A 73 17.80 5.28 -5.67
N ASP A 74 16.53 4.87 -5.79
CA ASP A 74 16.09 3.66 -6.53
C ASP A 74 16.63 2.32 -6.00
N ALA A 75 17.30 2.33 -4.84
CA ALA A 75 17.83 1.12 -4.23
C ALA A 75 16.86 0.52 -3.21
N ASP A 76 16.81 -0.82 -3.12
CA ASP A 76 16.07 -1.55 -2.08
C ASP A 76 16.74 -1.40 -0.71
N LYS A 77 16.78 -0.18 -0.18
CA LYS A 77 17.35 0.17 1.12
C LYS A 77 16.27 0.61 2.10
N GLU A 78 16.63 0.56 3.36
CA GLU A 78 15.75 0.94 4.45
C GLU A 78 15.65 2.46 4.59
N ILE A 79 14.42 2.94 4.76
CA ILE A 79 14.04 4.33 4.95
C ILE A 79 13.31 4.42 6.28
N ALA A 80 13.69 5.38 7.13
CA ALA A 80 13.02 5.63 8.40
C ALA A 80 11.89 6.67 8.23
N TYR A 81 10.74 6.39 8.80
CA TYR A 81 9.60 7.29 8.92
C TYR A 81 9.30 7.51 10.40
N ASP A 82 9.28 8.76 10.82
CA ASP A 82 9.05 9.14 12.22
C ASP A 82 7.56 9.44 12.45
N SER A 83 6.92 8.71 13.37
CA SER A 83 5.50 8.92 13.70
C SER A 83 5.23 10.27 14.39
N ALA A 84 6.25 10.98 14.86
CA ALA A 84 6.11 12.34 15.39
C ALA A 84 5.90 13.39 14.28
N ASP A 85 6.25 13.06 13.02
CA ASP A 85 5.98 13.88 11.85
C ASP A 85 4.68 13.38 11.17
N PRO A 86 3.59 14.18 11.18
CA PRO A 86 2.30 13.77 10.60
C PRO A 86 2.37 13.36 9.13
N ALA A 87 3.28 13.97 8.36
CA ALA A 87 3.45 13.62 6.96
C ALA A 87 4.13 12.25 6.81
N GLN A 88 5.12 11.95 7.65
CA GLN A 88 5.80 10.66 7.63
C GLN A 88 4.95 9.53 8.21
N ASP A 89 4.14 9.82 9.23
CA ASP A 89 3.16 8.86 9.78
C ASP A 89 2.11 8.50 8.72
N HIS A 90 1.57 9.49 8.01
CA HIS A 90 0.65 9.25 6.91
C HIS A 90 1.29 8.46 5.76
N GLN A 91 2.53 8.80 5.37
CA GLN A 91 3.27 8.04 4.35
C GLN A 91 3.50 6.58 4.79
N ALA A 92 3.82 6.34 6.06
CA ALA A 92 3.97 5.00 6.61
C ALA A 92 2.65 4.20 6.54
N ASP A 93 1.51 4.82 6.85
CA ASP A 93 0.19 4.17 6.70
C ASP A 93 -0.07 3.75 5.25
N LEU A 94 0.19 4.62 4.28
CA LEU A 94 0.03 4.30 2.85
C LEU A 94 0.95 3.15 2.41
N ILE A 95 2.21 3.14 2.88
CA ILE A 95 3.16 2.06 2.62
C ILE A 95 2.66 0.74 3.21
N ALA A 96 2.22 0.75 4.47
CA ALA A 96 1.72 -0.46 5.13
C ALA A 96 0.50 -1.02 4.37
N ARG A 97 -0.43 -0.15 4.00
CA ARG A 97 -1.68 -0.52 3.33
C ARG A 97 -1.47 -1.05 1.93
N TYR A 98 -0.70 -0.36 1.10
CA TYR A 98 -0.62 -0.66 -0.34
C TYR A 98 0.63 -1.45 -0.74
N LEU A 99 1.72 -1.37 0.02
CA LEU A 99 2.97 -2.05 -0.32
C LEU A 99 3.23 -3.26 0.58
N VAL A 100 3.15 -3.11 1.90
CA VAL A 100 3.45 -4.21 2.84
C VAL A 100 2.39 -5.30 2.75
N SER A 101 1.10 -4.92 2.73
CA SER A 101 -0.02 -5.88 2.65
C SER A 101 0.03 -6.78 1.41
N LEU A 102 0.69 -6.32 0.34
CA LEU A 102 0.85 -7.02 -0.93
C LEU A 102 2.28 -7.59 -1.14
N GLY A 103 3.18 -7.42 -0.18
CA GLY A 103 4.55 -7.95 -0.26
C GLY A 103 5.51 -7.20 -1.20
N TYR A 104 5.18 -5.95 -1.55
CA TYR A 104 6.05 -5.01 -2.28
C TYR A 104 6.94 -4.17 -1.36
N ALA A 105 6.72 -4.21 -0.05
CA ALA A 105 7.61 -3.63 0.95
C ALA A 105 7.67 -4.49 2.21
N GLU A 106 8.74 -4.31 2.99
CA GLU A 106 8.84 -4.74 4.38
C GLU A 106 8.79 -3.51 5.29
N MET A 107 8.10 -3.63 6.42
CA MET A 107 8.07 -2.61 7.46
C MET A 107 8.35 -3.28 8.80
N ARG A 108 9.23 -2.67 9.59
CA ARG A 108 9.39 -2.97 11.02
C ARG A 108 9.22 -1.68 11.81
N THR A 109 8.78 -1.83 13.05
CA THR A 109 8.59 -0.71 13.97
C THR A 109 9.63 -0.81 15.06
N ASP A 110 10.42 0.26 15.22
CA ASP A 110 11.29 0.45 16.37
C ASP A 110 10.58 1.41 17.33
N GLU A 111 10.51 1.02 18.61
CA GLU A 111 10.02 1.89 19.68
C GLU A 111 11.18 2.75 20.20
N GLU A 112 11.13 4.06 19.99
CA GLU A 112 12.10 4.98 20.61
C GLU A 112 11.73 5.23 22.08
N PRO A 113 12.72 5.45 22.96
CA PRO A 113 12.48 5.73 24.38
C PRO A 113 11.69 7.04 24.65
N LYS A 114 11.43 7.84 23.61
CA LYS A 114 10.69 9.11 23.67
C LYS A 114 9.22 9.01 23.26
N GLY A 115 8.68 7.80 23.11
CA GLY A 115 7.22 7.56 22.99
C GLY A 115 6.62 7.80 21.61
N HIS A 116 7.43 7.87 20.56
CA HIS A 116 6.98 7.82 19.16
C HIS A 116 7.61 6.62 18.45
N ALA A 117 6.94 6.13 17.42
CA ALA A 117 7.37 4.97 16.65
C ALA A 117 8.23 5.41 15.47
N ILE A 118 9.30 4.66 15.21
CA ILE A 118 10.09 4.79 13.99
C ILE A 118 9.76 3.60 13.08
N TYR A 119 9.08 3.86 11.98
CA TYR A 119 8.82 2.85 10.96
C TYR A 119 10.01 2.75 10.02
N ARG A 120 10.67 1.60 10.03
CA ARG A 120 11.76 1.26 9.11
C ARG A 120 11.17 0.48 7.96
N VAL A 121 11.14 1.10 6.78
CA VAL A 121 10.54 0.56 5.57
C VAL A 121 11.61 0.23 4.55
N ARG A 122 11.51 -0.95 3.94
CA ARG A 122 12.27 -1.31 2.75
C ARG A 122 11.30 -1.58 1.60
N ILE A 123 11.35 -0.76 0.56
CA ILE A 123 10.55 -0.95 -0.66
C ILE A 123 11.35 -1.81 -1.64
N PHE A 124 10.68 -2.77 -2.27
CA PHE A 124 11.27 -3.62 -3.31
C PHE A 124 11.01 -3.01 -4.69
N TRP A 125 11.86 -2.07 -5.10
CA TRP A 125 11.67 -1.31 -6.35
C TRP A 125 11.69 -2.21 -7.57
N ASP A 126 12.52 -3.25 -7.59
CA ASP A 126 12.54 -4.23 -8.68
C ASP A 126 11.20 -4.96 -8.85
N LYS A 127 10.46 -5.20 -7.76
CA LYS A 127 9.11 -5.77 -7.87
C LYS A 127 8.12 -4.76 -8.42
N LEU A 128 8.23 -3.48 -8.05
CA LEU A 128 7.31 -2.41 -8.50
C LEU A 128 7.51 -2.02 -9.96
N LYS A 129 8.73 -2.16 -10.50
CA LYS A 129 9.03 -1.88 -11.93
C LYS A 129 8.14 -2.66 -12.89
N ARG A 130 7.66 -3.86 -12.50
CA ARG A 130 6.74 -4.67 -13.32
C ARG A 130 5.47 -3.92 -13.74
N TRP A 131 5.06 -2.92 -12.94
CA TRP A 131 3.85 -2.13 -13.18
C TRP A 131 4.14 -0.81 -13.90
N GLN A 132 5.43 -0.46 -14.08
CA GLN A 132 5.86 0.74 -14.80
C GLN A 132 5.99 0.48 -16.31
N GLU A 133 6.26 -0.76 -16.71
CA GLU A 133 6.39 -1.14 -18.11
C GLU A 133 5.00 -1.41 -18.73
N PRO A 134 4.71 -0.93 -19.95
CA PRO A 134 3.50 -1.35 -20.65
C PRO A 134 3.57 -2.86 -20.89
N SER A 135 2.58 -3.61 -20.41
CA SER A 135 2.34 -4.96 -20.91
C SER A 135 2.10 -4.85 -22.42
N ASP A 136 3.01 -5.41 -23.21
CA ASP A 136 2.89 -5.57 -24.67
C ASP A 136 1.69 -6.47 -25.04
#